data_AF-A0A5S3YU89-F1
#
_entry.id   AF-A0A5S3YU89-F1
#
_cell.length_a   1.000
_cell.length_b   1.000
_cell.length_c   1.000
_cell.angle_alpha   90.00
_cell.angle_beta   90.00
_cell.angle_gamma   90.00
#
_symmetry.space_group_name_H-M   'P 1'
#
loop_
_entity.id
_entity.type
_entity.pdbx_description
1 polymer ?
#
loop_
_entity_poly.entity_id
_entity_poly.type
_entity_poly.pdbx_seq_one_letter_code
_entity_poly.pdbx_strand_id
1 'polypeptide(L)'
;SLDIESGPIARFVNLQLDDGSARFLIVIHHLAIDGVSWRTLINDFMTAYEAALRNEEIDLGLKSHSYQYWAEQISQYPQLFEGEFSYWQSHSVKPLQLPNLNAQGSQAMSESDVISV
;
A
#
# COMPACT_ATOMS: atom_id res chain seq x y z
N SER A 1 -10.57 -6.87 -11.48
CA SER A 1 -10.46 -6.65 -10.02
C SER A 1 -9.15 -7.22 -9.49
N LEU A 2 -8.62 -6.65 -8.41
CA LEU A 2 -7.57 -7.27 -7.58
C LEU A 2 -8.26 -8.05 -6.47
N ASP A 3 -7.72 -9.21 -6.11
CA ASP A 3 -8.24 -10.04 -5.02
C ASP A 3 -7.15 -10.10 -3.94
N ILE A 4 -7.51 -9.73 -2.71
CA ILE A 4 -6.59 -9.68 -1.57
C ILE A 4 -6.49 -11.03 -0.84
N GLU A 5 -7.47 -11.92 -1.01
CA GLU A 5 -7.49 -13.24 -0.40
C GLU A 5 -6.74 -14.25 -1.27
N SER A 6 -7.09 -14.30 -2.56
CA SER A 6 -6.54 -15.30 -3.48
C SER A 6 -5.55 -14.75 -4.51
N GLY A 7 -5.44 -13.42 -4.61
CA GLY A 7 -4.57 -12.77 -5.58
C GLY A 7 -5.19 -12.68 -7.00
N PRO A 8 -4.56 -11.90 -7.90
CA PRO A 8 -3.33 -11.15 -7.69
C PRO A 8 -3.58 -9.78 -7.03
N ILE A 9 -2.64 -9.36 -6.18
CA ILE A 9 -2.63 -8.03 -5.54
C ILE A 9 -1.95 -6.94 -6.40
N ALA A 10 -1.30 -7.35 -7.49
CA ALA A 10 -0.62 -6.47 -8.44
C ALA A 10 -0.89 -6.91 -9.88
N ARG A 11 -1.02 -5.95 -10.79
CA ARG A 11 -1.14 -6.17 -12.24
C ARG A 11 -0.28 -5.18 -12.99
N PHE A 12 0.33 -5.67 -14.07
CA PHE A 12 1.21 -4.92 -14.95
C PHE A 12 0.66 -5.07 -16.37
N VAL A 13 0.42 -3.95 -17.06
CA VAL A 13 -0.19 -3.95 -18.39
C VAL A 13 0.67 -3.09 -19.31
N ASN A 14 1.12 -3.68 -20.42
CA ASN A 14 1.73 -2.95 -21.51
C ASN A 14 0.66 -2.64 -22.57
N LEU A 15 0.43 -1.35 -22.81
CA LEU A 15 -0.53 -0.84 -23.78
C LEU A 15 0.26 -0.30 -24.97
N GLN A 16 0.11 -0.96 -26.13
CA GLN A 16 0.64 -0.44 -27.38
C GLN A 16 -0.38 0.51 -27.99
N LEU A 17 0.10 1.68 -28.42
CA LEU A 17 -0.71 2.72 -29.05
C LEU A 17 -0.50 2.71 -30.58
N ASP A 18 -1.49 3.22 -31.31
CA ASP A 18 -1.48 3.23 -32.78
C ASP A 18 -0.36 4.10 -33.38
N ASP A 19 0.17 5.03 -32.61
CA ASP A 19 1.32 5.88 -32.99
C ASP A 19 2.68 5.18 -32.79
N GLY A 20 2.68 3.91 -32.38
CA GLY A 20 3.87 3.11 -32.12
C GLY A 20 4.49 3.35 -30.74
N SER A 21 3.91 4.22 -29.91
CA SER A 21 4.33 4.39 -28.52
C SER A 21 3.71 3.35 -27.59
N ALA A 22 4.28 3.22 -26.39
CA ALA A 22 3.82 2.28 -25.37
C ALA A 22 3.50 3.02 -24.06
N ARG A 23 2.47 2.54 -23.35
CA ARG A 23 2.17 2.94 -21.97
C ARG A 23 2.22 1.72 -21.06
N PHE A 24 2.95 1.85 -19.97
CA PHE A 24 3.01 0.81 -18.95
C PHE A 24 2.16 1.21 -17.75
N LEU A 25 1.10 0.44 -17.49
CA LEU A 25 0.21 0.64 -16.36
C LEU A 25 0.54 -0.37 -15.26
N ILE A 26 0.80 0.14 -14.07
CA ILE A 26 1.04 -0.65 -12.86
C ILE A 26 -0.12 -0.38 -11.90
N VAL A 27 -0.81 -1.44 -11.47
CA VAL A 27 -1.88 -1.36 -10.48
C VAL A 27 -1.53 -2.29 -9.34
N ILE A 28 -1.37 -1.75 -8.13
CA ILE A 28 -1.05 -2.52 -6.92
C ILE A 28 -2.05 -2.14 -5.84
N HIS A 29 -2.56 -3.12 -5.11
CA HIS A 29 -3.45 -2.89 -3.99
C HIS A 29 -2.74 -2.09 -2.89
N HIS A 30 -3.38 -1.07 -2.32
CA HIS A 30 -2.73 -0.13 -1.40
C HIS A 30 -2.21 -0.80 -0.10
N LEU A 31 -2.76 -1.96 0.28
CA LEU A 31 -2.23 -2.77 1.39
C LEU A 31 -0.78 -3.24 1.18
N ALA A 32 -0.31 -3.27 -0.07
CA ALA A 32 1.02 -3.76 -0.43
C ALA A 32 1.96 -2.65 -0.92
N ILE A 33 1.51 -1.39 -0.98
CA ILE A 33 2.34 -0.28 -1.47
C ILE A 33 1.96 1.05 -0.84
N ASP A 34 2.95 1.93 -0.67
CA ASP A 34 2.76 3.31 -0.22
C ASP A 34 3.58 4.29 -1.08
N GLY A 35 3.47 5.58 -0.77
CA GLY A 35 4.15 6.65 -1.50
C GLY A 35 5.69 6.52 -1.50
N VAL A 36 6.28 5.96 -0.44
CA VAL A 36 7.73 5.77 -0.37
C VAL A 36 8.17 4.58 -1.23
N SER A 37 7.38 3.51 -1.20
CA SER A 37 7.59 2.26 -1.92
C SER A 37 7.52 2.44 -3.44
N TRP A 38 6.67 3.34 -3.94
CA TRP A 38 6.57 3.65 -5.37
C TRP A 38 7.90 4.11 -5.97
N ARG A 39 8.66 4.95 -5.26
CA ARG A 39 9.96 5.42 -5.73
C ARG A 39 10.95 4.26 -5.90
N THR A 40 11.01 3.37 -4.92
CA THR A 40 11.87 2.18 -4.99
C THR A 40 11.45 1.27 -6.14
N LEU A 41 10.15 0.96 -6.26
CA LEU A 41 9.63 0.09 -7.32
C LEU A 41 9.95 0.62 -8.72
N ILE A 42 9.74 1.92 -8.97
CA ILE A 42 10.00 2.51 -10.28
C ILE A 42 11.50 2.56 -10.58
N ASN A 43 12.33 2.89 -9.58
CA ASN A 43 13.79 2.89 -9.77
C ASN A 43 14.31 1.49 -10.10
N ASP A 44 13.91 0.47 -9.32
CA ASP A 44 14.33 -0.91 -9.54
C ASP A 44 13.83 -1.45 -10.88
N PHE A 45 12.60 -1.09 -11.28
CA PHE A 45 12.06 -1.43 -12.59
C PHE A 45 12.90 -0.82 -13.71
N MET A 46 13.27 0.46 -13.62
CA MET A 46 14.10 1.11 -14.64
C MET A 46 15.50 0.49 -14.71
N THR A 47 16.13 0.21 -13.56
CA THR A 47 17.43 -0.48 -13.50
C THR A 47 17.37 -1.86 -14.15
N ALA A 48 16.37 -2.66 -13.81
CA ALA A 48 16.18 -3.99 -14.39
C ALA A 48 15.89 -3.91 -15.90
N TYR A 49 15.07 -2.95 -16.32
CA TYR A 49 14.69 -2.76 -17.71
C TYR A 49 15.91 -2.38 -18.57
N GLU A 50 16.74 -1.45 -18.09
CA GLU A 50 17.96 -1.05 -18.79
C GLU A 50 19.00 -2.18 -18.89
N ALA A 51 19.20 -2.95 -17.82
CA ALA A 51 20.08 -4.11 -17.86
C ALA A 51 19.56 -5.17 -18.85
N ALA A 52 18.25 -5.42 -18.85
CA ALA A 52 17.62 -6.34 -19.80
C ALA A 52 17.77 -5.89 -21.25
N LEU A 53 17.65 -4.59 -21.55
CA LEU A 53 17.88 -4.04 -22.89
C LEU A 53 19.33 -4.25 -23.37
N ARG A 54 20.30 -4.28 -22.45
CA ARG A 54 21.72 -4.51 -22.75
C ARG A 54 22.11 -5.99 -22.72
N ASN A 55 21.18 -6.91 -22.44
CA ASN A 55 21.45 -8.32 -22.16
C ASN A 55 22.48 -8.52 -21.03
N GLU A 56 22.45 -7.65 -20.03
CA GLU A 56 23.28 -7.74 -18.82
C GLU A 56 22.53 -8.46 -17.70
N GLU A 57 23.28 -8.91 -16.69
CA GLU A 57 22.68 -9.43 -15.46
C GLU A 57 21.91 -8.33 -14.73
N ILE A 58 20.70 -8.64 -14.26
CA ILE A 58 19.88 -7.72 -13.46
C ILE A 58 20.35 -7.78 -12.01
N ASP A 59 20.99 -6.71 -11.55
CA ASP A 59 21.36 -6.50 -10.15
C ASP A 59 20.56 -5.34 -9.55
N LEU A 60 19.78 -5.64 -8.49
CA LEU A 60 19.00 -4.65 -7.73
C LEU A 60 19.63 -4.36 -6.36
N GLY A 61 20.80 -4.93 -6.07
CA GLY A 61 21.47 -4.82 -4.79
C GLY A 61 20.82 -5.66 -3.69
N LEU A 62 21.20 -5.35 -2.45
CA LEU A 62 20.75 -6.08 -1.27
C LEU A 62 19.34 -5.64 -0.85
N LYS A 63 18.52 -6.63 -0.46
CA LYS A 63 17.21 -6.37 0.15
C LYS A 63 17.39 -5.72 1.52
N SER A 64 16.54 -4.75 1.82
CA SER A 64 16.31 -4.29 3.18
C SER A 64 15.53 -5.35 3.99
N HIS A 65 15.18 -5.03 5.23
CA HIS A 65 14.30 -5.87 6.02
C HIS A 65 12.96 -6.11 5.32
N SER A 66 12.46 -7.35 5.41
CA SER A 66 11.14 -7.68 4.89
C SER A 66 10.04 -6.97 5.68
N TYR A 67 8.89 -6.74 5.03
CA TYR A 67 7.71 -6.22 5.70
C TYR A 67 7.27 -7.13 6.87
N GLN A 68 7.39 -8.45 6.71
CA GLN A 68 7.13 -9.42 7.77
C GLN A 68 8.02 -9.16 8.99
N TYR A 69 9.34 -9.03 8.78
CA TYR A 69 10.27 -8.75 9.87
C TYR A 69 9.91 -7.44 10.57
N TRP A 70 9.65 -6.38 9.81
CA TRP A 70 9.21 -5.09 10.37
C TRP A 70 7.91 -5.22 11.18
N ALA A 71 6.92 -5.96 10.69
CA ALA A 71 5.65 -6.18 11.38
C ALA A 71 5.83 -6.97 12.68
N GLU A 72 6.71 -7.96 12.70
CA GLU A 72 7.08 -8.68 13.92
C GLU A 72 7.74 -7.75 14.94
N GLN A 73 8.66 -6.88 14.50
CA GLN A 73 9.32 -5.92 15.40
C GLN A 73 8.36 -4.85 15.93
N ILE A 74 7.48 -4.29 15.09
CA ILE A 74 6.59 -3.22 15.53
C ILE A 74 5.55 -3.70 16.54
N SER A 75 5.20 -4.99 16.56
CA SER A 75 4.30 -5.57 17.56
C SER A 75 4.83 -5.47 19.00
N GLN A 76 6.16 -5.42 19.15
CA GLN A 76 6.84 -5.31 20.45
C GLN A 76 7.12 -3.85 20.84
N TYR A 77 7.06 -2.95 19.86
CA TYR A 77 7.41 -1.54 20.00
C TYR A 77 6.61 -0.76 21.06
N PRO A 78 5.30 -0.98 21.27
CA PRO A 78 4.52 -0.20 22.25
C PRO A 78 5.05 -0.26 23.68
N GLN A 79 5.70 -1.37 24.07
CA GLN A 79 6.25 -1.57 25.41
C GLN A 79 7.42 -0.62 25.71
N LEU A 80 8.09 -0.11 24.67
CA LEU A 80 9.23 0.80 24.79
C LEU A 80 8.80 2.26 24.97
N PHE A 81 7.52 2.59 24.72
CA PHE A 81 7.01 3.95 24.64
C PHE A 81 5.71 4.14 25.45
N GLU A 82 5.58 3.48 26.60
CA GLU A 82 4.37 3.56 27.45
C GLU A 82 3.97 5.01 27.81
N GLY A 83 4.94 5.94 27.87
CA GLY A 83 4.70 7.36 28.12
C GLY A 83 3.96 8.09 26.99
N GLU A 84 4.02 7.61 25.74
CA GLU A 84 3.33 8.23 24.61
C GLU A 84 1.81 8.15 24.75
N PHE A 85 1.31 7.07 25.37
CA PHE A 85 -0.14 6.94 25.60
C PHE A 85 -0.67 8.10 26.47
N SER A 86 0.03 8.41 27.57
CA SER A 86 -0.33 9.53 28.45
C SER A 86 -0.21 10.87 27.73
N TYR A 87 0.82 11.04 26.90
CA TYR A 87 0.99 12.24 26.06
C TYR A 87 -0.21 12.42 25.12
N TRP A 88 -0.56 11.42 24.31
CA TRP A 88 -1.68 11.51 23.37
C TRP A 88 -3.02 11.67 24.08
N GLN A 89 -3.21 11.05 25.24
CA GLN A 89 -4.41 11.22 26.05
C GLN A 89 -4.56 12.66 26.56
N SER A 90 -3.45 13.32 26.96
CA SER A 90 -3.47 14.73 27.36
C SER A 90 -3.83 15.69 26.21
N HIS A 91 -3.63 15.26 24.96
CA HIS A 91 -4.00 16.00 23.75
C HIS A 91 -5.34 15.54 23.16
N SER A 92 -6.04 14.59 23.81
CA SER A 92 -7.38 14.21 23.40
C SER A 92 -8.33 15.39 23.62
N VAL A 93 -8.69 16.02 22.50
CA VAL A 93 -9.68 17.10 22.48
C VAL A 93 -11.03 16.49 22.81
N LYS A 94 -11.93 17.27 23.42
CA LYS A 94 -13.35 16.91 23.59
C LYS A 94 -13.83 16.17 22.34
N PRO A 95 -14.49 15.00 22.47
CA PRO A 95 -14.97 14.25 21.33
C PRO A 95 -15.70 15.20 20.38
N LEU A 96 -15.26 15.24 19.11
CA LEU A 96 -15.96 16.04 18.11
C LEU A 96 -17.41 15.56 18.12
N GLN A 97 -18.36 16.45 18.42
CA GLN A 97 -19.76 16.18 18.13
C GLN A 97 -19.91 16.21 16.61
N LEU A 98 -19.66 15.07 15.98
CA LEU A 98 -19.87 14.92 14.56
C LEU A 98 -21.38 15.00 14.33
N PRO A 99 -21.87 15.95 13.52
CA PRO A 99 -23.26 15.95 13.11
C PRO A 99 -23.57 14.59 12.48
N ASN A 100 -24.61 13.91 12.96
CA ASN A 100 -25.01 12.55 12.56
C ASN A 100 -24.10 11.40 13.03
N LEU A 101 -23.34 11.55 14.13
CA LEU A 101 -22.72 10.40 14.79
C LEU A 101 -23.81 9.46 15.34
N ASN A 102 -24.23 8.49 14.55
CA ASN A 102 -25.00 7.38 15.07
C ASN A 102 -24.03 6.39 15.74
N ALA A 103 -23.95 6.42 17.08
CA ALA A 103 -23.12 5.50 17.85
C ALA A 103 -23.46 4.01 17.63
N GLN A 104 -24.63 3.71 17.05
CA GLN A 104 -25.05 2.35 16.65
C GLN A 104 -24.86 2.07 15.15
N GLY A 105 -24.44 3.06 14.35
CA GLY A 105 -24.33 2.95 12.89
C GLY A 105 -23.21 2.03 12.39
N SER A 106 -22.27 1.64 13.26
CA SER A 106 -21.20 0.68 12.91
C SER A 106 -21.71 -0.75 12.69
N GLN A 107 -22.96 -1.08 13.06
CA GLN A 107 -23.56 -2.39 12.79
C GLN A 107 -24.33 -2.46 11.45
N ALA A 108 -24.42 -1.37 10.69
CA ALA A 108 -25.20 -1.30 9.44
C ALA A 108 -24.34 -1.40 8.16
N MET A 109 -23.12 -1.95 8.22
CA MET A 109 -22.33 -2.26 7.01
C MET A 109 -22.69 -3.61 6.37
N SER A 110 -23.89 -4.16 6.59
CA SER A 110 -24.33 -5.40 5.93
C SER A 110 -25.07 -5.19 4.60
N GLU A 111 -25.33 -3.95 4.18
CA GLU A 111 -26.05 -3.68 2.93
C GLU A 111 -25.30 -2.62 2.11
N SER A 112 -24.21 -3.04 1.46
CA SER A 112 -23.69 -2.34 0.29
C SER A 112 -24.21 -3.04 -0.95
N ASP A 113 -25.36 -2.60 -1.45
CA ASP A 113 -25.82 -2.97 -2.79
C ASP A 113 -24.88 -2.35 -3.82
N VAL A 114 -24.19 -3.21 -4.58
CA VAL A 114 -23.39 -2.79 -5.73
C VAL A 114 -24.35 -2.38 -6.84
N ILE A 115 -24.58 -1.07 -6.98
CA ILE A 115 -25.24 -0.53 -8.17
C ILE A 115 -24.22 -0.54 -9.30
N SER A 116 -24.31 -1.56 -10.15
CA SER A 116 -23.62 -1.60 -11.44
C SER A 116 -24.38 -0.69 -12.41
N VAL A 117 -23.70 0.27 -13.03
CA VAL A 117 -24.19 1.02 -14.21
C VAL A 117 -23.65 0.34 -15.47
#